data_AF-A0A0F9QYU0-F1
#
_entry.id   AF-A0A0F9QYU0-F1
#
_cell.length_a   1.000
_cell.length_b   1.000
_cell.length_c   1.000
_cell.angle_alpha   90.00
_cell.angle_beta   90.00
_cell.angle_gamma   90.00
#
_symmetry.space_group_name_H-M   'P 1'
#
loop_
_entity.id
_entity.type
_entity.pdbx_description
1 polymer ?
#
loop_
_entity_poly.entity_id
_entity_poly.type
_entity_poly.pdbx_seq_one_letter_code
_entity_poly.pdbx_strand_id
1 'polypeptide(L)'
;MVKHIRHPQNLSLIIMGFPLFLYAGFRMRDFISWVQFIFIMIICSDIGDIKLKKKYPEEFQLYNENSGFFLPRVLPYRISYYFSAVYNKKFRYPILLSIYFLCIYIIYQLFLVLPFFPIYI
;
A
#
# COMPACT_ATOMS: atom_id res chain seq x y z
N MET A 1 -7.90 -10.03 -17.65
CA MET A 1 -7.65 -10.14 -16.19
C MET A 1 -7.26 -8.80 -15.54
N VAL A 2 -6.57 -7.86 -16.22
CA VAL A 2 -6.08 -6.56 -15.68
C VAL A 2 -7.15 -5.43 -15.62
N LYS A 3 -8.44 -5.76 -15.58
CA LYS A 3 -9.48 -4.73 -15.80
C LYS A 3 -9.77 -3.84 -14.58
N HIS A 4 -9.40 -4.28 -13.38
CA HIS A 4 -9.88 -3.65 -12.13
C HIS A 4 -8.77 -3.22 -11.16
N ILE A 5 -7.50 -3.60 -11.38
CA ILE A 5 -6.36 -3.27 -10.50
C ILE A 5 -5.22 -2.72 -11.36
N ARG A 6 -4.62 -1.59 -10.94
CA ARG A 6 -3.56 -0.88 -11.67
C ARG A 6 -2.18 -1.50 -11.52
N HIS A 7 -1.85 -1.93 -10.31
CA HIS A 7 -0.52 -2.47 -10.00
C HIS A 7 -0.60 -3.91 -9.48
N PRO A 8 -1.16 -4.87 -10.26
CA PRO A 8 -1.33 -6.24 -9.82
C PRO A 8 0.01 -6.94 -9.57
N GLN A 9 1.06 -6.60 -10.33
CA GLN A 9 2.41 -7.14 -10.14
C GLN A 9 3.00 -6.75 -8.79
N ASN A 10 2.86 -5.48 -8.40
CA ASN A 10 3.35 -4.99 -7.11
C ASN A 10 2.56 -5.59 -5.95
N LEU A 11 1.25 -5.78 -6.11
CA LEU A 11 0.44 -6.53 -5.16
C LEU A 11 0.91 -7.99 -5.04
N SER A 12 1.17 -8.66 -6.18
CA SER A 12 1.68 -10.03 -6.17
C SER A 12 3.02 -10.12 -5.43
N LEU A 13 3.93 -9.17 -5.62
CA LEU A 13 5.19 -9.11 -4.87
C LEU A 13 4.98 -8.93 -3.36
N ILE A 14 4.05 -8.06 -2.95
CA ILE A 14 3.68 -7.88 -1.54
C ILE A 14 3.19 -9.19 -0.91
N ILE A 15 2.30 -9.90 -1.61
CA ILE A 15 1.71 -11.16 -1.13
C ILE A 15 2.74 -12.29 -1.12
N MET A 16 3.47 -12.47 -2.22
CA MET A 16 4.49 -13.52 -2.36
C MET A 16 5.69 -13.29 -1.45
N GLY A 17 6.00 -12.03 -1.13
CA GLY A 17 7.05 -11.69 -0.18
C GLY A 17 6.69 -11.99 1.27
N PHE A 18 5.40 -11.99 1.63
CA PHE A 18 4.97 -12.15 3.02
C PHE A 18 5.51 -13.41 3.72
N PRO A 19 5.46 -14.62 3.12
CA PRO A 19 6.06 -15.81 3.72
C PRO A 19 7.57 -15.68 3.99
N LEU A 20 8.31 -14.91 3.18
CA LEU A 20 9.75 -14.71 3.39
C LEU A 20 10.03 -13.92 4.67
N PHE A 21 9.17 -12.97 5.02
CA PHE A 21 9.27 -12.24 6.29
C PHE A 21 8.90 -13.10 7.50
N LEU A 22 8.11 -14.17 7.32
CA LEU A 22 7.76 -15.09 8.41
C LEU A 22 8.72 -16.29 8.54
N TYR A 23 9.71 -16.41 7.65
CA TYR A 23 10.57 -17.60 7.59
C TYR A 23 11.33 -17.86 8.90
N ALA A 24 11.77 -16.81 9.59
CA ALA A 24 12.52 -16.90 10.86
C ALA A 24 11.63 -16.86 12.12
N GLY A 25 10.31 -16.96 11.95
CA GLY A 25 9.30 -16.90 13.01
C GLY A 25 8.58 -15.54 13.09
N PHE A 26 7.75 -15.38 14.13
CA PHE A 26 6.95 -14.17 14.35
C PHE A 26 7.76 -13.10 15.09
N ARG A 27 8.70 -12.43 14.41
CA ARG A 27 9.51 -11.36 15.02
C ARG A 27 8.98 -10.00 14.61
N MET A 28 8.88 -9.09 15.58
CA MET A 28 8.39 -7.73 15.35
C MET A 28 9.13 -7.01 14.21
N ARG A 29 10.47 -7.17 14.14
CA ARG A 29 11.29 -6.55 13.08
C ARG A 29 10.86 -6.97 11.68
N ASP A 30 10.48 -8.23 11.49
CA ASP A 30 10.10 -8.75 10.18
C ASP A 30 8.75 -8.17 9.72
N PHE A 31 7.81 -7.99 10.65
CA PHE A 31 6.55 -7.29 10.38
C PHE A 31 6.76 -5.81 10.04
N ILE A 32 7.64 -5.11 10.77
CA ILE A 32 8.00 -3.72 10.45
C ILE A 32 8.62 -3.67 9.04
N SER A 33 9.55 -4.57 8.73
CA SER A 33 10.20 -4.64 7.41
C SER A 33 9.20 -4.93 6.29
N TRP A 34 8.19 -5.78 6.52
CA TRP A 34 7.13 -6.03 5.55
C TRP A 34 6.23 -4.81 5.34
N VAL A 35 5.87 -4.09 6.41
CA VAL A 35 5.12 -2.82 6.29
C VAL A 35 5.94 -1.75 5.56
N GLN A 36 7.24 -1.66 5.84
CA GLN A 36 8.16 -0.80 5.10
C GLN A 36 8.20 -1.17 3.61
N PHE A 37 8.25 -2.47 3.30
CA PHE A 37 8.23 -2.95 1.93
C PHE A 37 6.93 -2.53 1.22
N ILE A 38 5.76 -2.71 1.84
CA ILE A 38 4.47 -2.24 1.30
C ILE A 38 4.51 -0.73 1.02
N PHE A 39 5.01 0.07 1.97
CA PHE A 39 5.12 1.52 1.81
C PHE A 39 5.97 1.92 0.61
N ILE A 40 7.13 1.26 0.42
CA ILE A 40 8.00 1.46 -0.75
C ILE A 40 7.26 1.07 -2.03
N MET A 41 6.57 -0.08 -2.05
CA MET A 41 5.82 -0.53 -3.21
C MET A 41 4.71 0.44 -3.63
N ILE A 42 4.06 1.10 -2.66
CA ILE A 42 3.09 2.19 -2.95
C ILE A 42 3.79 3.35 -3.64
N ILE A 43 4.93 3.82 -3.13
CA ILE A 43 5.69 4.93 -3.73
C ILE A 43 6.17 4.58 -5.15
N CYS A 44 6.72 3.38 -5.35
CA CYS A 44 7.16 2.93 -6.67
C CYS A 44 6.00 2.89 -7.68
N SER A 45 4.84 2.39 -7.24
CA SER A 45 3.61 2.37 -8.04
C SER A 45 3.15 3.78 -8.42
N ASP A 46 3.20 4.73 -7.48
CA ASP A 46 2.86 6.14 -7.73
C ASP A 46 3.81 6.80 -8.72
N ILE A 47 5.12 6.54 -8.62
CA ILE A 47 6.11 7.04 -9.59
C ILE A 47 5.80 6.48 -10.99
N GLY A 48 5.45 5.19 -11.09
CA GLY A 48 5.02 4.56 -12.33
C GLY A 48 3.80 5.24 -12.93
N ASP A 49 2.76 5.47 -12.12
CA ASP A 49 1.54 6.16 -12.52
C ASP A 49 1.80 7.61 -12.98
N ILE A 50 2.70 8.34 -12.31
CA ILE A 50 3.07 9.70 -12.72
C ILE A 50 3.72 9.69 -14.11
N LYS A 51 4.61 8.73 -14.38
CA LYS A 51 5.27 8.59 -15.69
C LYS A 51 4.25 8.20 -16.77
N LEU A 52 3.37 7.26 -16.49
CA LEU A 52 2.29 6.81 -17.39
C LEU A 52 1.32 7.93 -17.71
N LYS A 53 0.85 8.68 -16.69
CA LYS A 53 -0.01 9.85 -16.87
C LYS A 53 0.64 10.92 -17.74
N LYS A 54 1.95 11.14 -17.61
CA LYS A 54 2.68 12.10 -18.45
C LYS A 54 2.76 11.63 -19.91
N LYS A 55 2.86 10.32 -20.14
CA LYS A 55 3.03 9.74 -21.48
C LYS A 55 1.69 9.56 -22.23
N TYR A 56 0.63 9.17 -21.52
CA TYR A 56 -0.70 8.87 -22.09
C TYR A 56 -1.82 9.45 -21.21
N PRO A 57 -2.02 10.77 -21.19
CA PRO A 57 -2.87 11.44 -20.21
C PRO A 57 -4.35 11.02 -20.27
N GLU A 58 -4.92 10.94 -21.47
CA GLU A 58 -6.35 10.64 -21.67
C GLU A 58 -6.66 9.16 -21.40
N GLU A 59 -5.87 8.26 -21.99
CA GLU A 59 -5.99 6.82 -21.80
C GLU A 59 -5.77 6.43 -20.34
N PHE A 60 -4.75 7.02 -19.70
CA PHE A 60 -4.47 6.78 -18.29
C PHE A 60 -5.58 7.30 -17.39
N GLN A 61 -6.20 8.43 -17.73
CA GLN A 61 -7.34 8.93 -16.97
C GLN A 61 -8.50 7.93 -17.03
N LEU A 62 -8.90 7.50 -18.24
CA LEU A 62 -9.96 6.51 -18.41
C LEU A 62 -9.63 5.19 -17.68
N TYR A 63 -8.37 4.76 -17.73
CA TYR A 63 -7.92 3.57 -17.02
C TYR A 63 -8.02 3.74 -15.50
N ASN A 64 -7.54 4.86 -14.96
CA ASN A 64 -7.58 5.19 -13.53
C ASN A 64 -9.00 5.38 -12.99
N GLU A 65 -9.96 5.76 -13.84
CA GLU A 65 -11.38 5.84 -13.48
C GLU A 65 -11.99 4.44 -13.27
N ASN A 66 -11.59 3.48 -14.10
CA ASN A 66 -12.14 2.12 -14.13
C ASN A 66 -11.39 1.10 -13.25
N SER A 67 -10.24 1.47 -12.69
CA SER A 67 -9.39 0.56 -11.93
C SER A 67 -9.01 1.13 -10.55
N GLY A 68 -8.87 0.25 -9.57
CA GLY A 68 -8.33 0.58 -8.26
C GLY A 68 -6.81 0.41 -8.20
N PHE A 69 -6.16 0.86 -7.12
CA PHE A 69 -4.70 0.89 -7.04
C PHE A 69 -4.09 -0.52 -6.86
N PHE A 70 -4.24 -1.10 -5.67
CA PHE A 70 -3.93 -2.50 -5.38
C PHE A 70 -5.18 -3.35 -5.18
N LEU A 71 -6.27 -2.76 -4.72
CA LEU A 71 -7.56 -3.43 -4.57
C LEU A 71 -8.51 -2.96 -5.67
N PRO A 72 -9.46 -3.81 -6.13
CA PRO A 72 -10.47 -3.38 -7.09
C PRO A 72 -11.30 -2.24 -6.51
N ARG A 73 -11.76 -1.34 -7.38
CA ARG A 73 -12.57 -0.21 -6.95
C ARG A 73 -13.96 -0.71 -6.55
N VAL A 74 -14.32 -0.53 -5.27
CA VAL A 74 -15.64 -0.92 -4.74
C VAL A 74 -16.64 0.24 -4.81
N LEU A 75 -16.15 1.49 -4.86
CA LEU A 75 -16.98 2.69 -4.88
C LEU A 75 -17.00 3.39 -6.25
N PRO A 76 -18.11 4.04 -6.63
CA PRO A 76 -18.20 4.83 -7.86
C PRO A 76 -17.11 5.90 -7.94
N TYR A 77 -16.52 6.11 -9.12
CA TYR A 77 -15.44 7.09 -9.34
C TYR A 77 -15.77 8.48 -8.78
N ARG A 78 -16.98 8.98 -9.01
CA ARG A 78 -17.41 10.31 -8.54
C ARG A 78 -17.35 10.44 -7.01
N ILE A 79 -17.81 9.43 -6.29
CA ILE A 79 -17.79 9.44 -4.81
C ILE A 79 -16.35 9.32 -4.31
N SER A 80 -15.58 8.42 -4.91
CA SER A 80 -14.15 8.25 -4.63
C SER A 80 -13.36 9.54 -4.93
N TYR A 81 -13.73 10.30 -5.96
CA TYR A 81 -13.09 11.55 -6.35
C TYR A 81 -13.31 12.66 -5.32
N TYR A 82 -14.54 12.81 -4.82
CA TYR A 82 -14.90 13.82 -3.82
C TYR A 82 -14.35 13.50 -2.40
N PHE A 83 -14.38 12.24 -1.99
CA PHE A 83 -13.84 11.80 -0.68
C PHE A 83 -12.34 11.56 -0.69
N SER A 84 -11.70 11.61 -1.86
CA SER A 84 -10.27 11.46 -1.98
C SER A 84 -9.58 12.74 -1.47
N ALA A 85 -9.41 12.86 -0.15
CA ALA A 85 -8.34 13.64 0.47
C ALA A 85 -6.95 13.28 -0.14
N VAL A 86 -6.88 12.09 -0.75
CA VAL A 86 -5.81 11.54 -1.60
C VAL A 86 -5.62 12.27 -2.94
N TYR A 87 -6.56 13.12 -3.38
CA TYR A 87 -6.51 13.83 -4.67
C TYR A 87 -5.73 15.13 -4.57
N ASN A 88 -5.69 15.73 -3.37
CA ASN A 88 -4.78 16.82 -3.10
C ASN A 88 -3.38 16.22 -2.92
N LYS A 89 -2.66 16.06 -4.05
CA LYS A 89 -1.32 15.43 -4.11
C LYS A 89 -0.36 15.92 -3.03
N LYS A 90 -0.52 17.16 -2.58
CA LYS A 90 0.25 17.77 -1.48
C LYS A 90 0.10 17.00 -0.15
N PHE A 91 -1.10 16.49 0.15
CA PHE A 91 -1.40 15.80 1.40
C PHE A 91 -1.30 14.28 1.30
N ARG A 92 -1.26 13.71 0.09
CA ARG A 92 -1.17 12.25 -0.11
C ARG A 92 0.01 11.63 0.63
N TYR A 93 1.22 12.16 0.45
CA TYR A 93 2.42 11.58 1.08
C TYR A 93 2.47 11.80 2.60
N PRO A 94 2.12 12.99 3.15
CA PRO A 94 1.94 13.14 4.58
C PRO A 94 0.92 12.17 5.17
N ILE A 95 -0.23 11.97 4.54
CA ILE A 95 -1.25 11.01 4.98
C ILE A 95 -0.70 9.58 4.93
N LEU A 96 -0.06 9.20 3.82
CA LEU A 96 0.55 7.88 3.66
C LEU A 96 1.60 7.62 4.75
N LEU A 97 2.42 8.63 5.07
CA LEU A 97 3.44 8.56 6.11
C LEU A 97 2.80 8.44 7.50
N SER A 98 1.74 9.20 7.78
CA SER A 98 0.98 9.06 9.04
C SER A 98 0.34 7.68 9.17
N ILE A 99 -0.23 7.12 8.09
CA ILE A 99 -0.77 5.75 8.08
C ILE A 99 0.36 4.74 8.34
N TYR A 100 1.52 4.93 7.72
CA TYR A 100 2.68 4.07 7.95
C TYR A 100 3.12 4.06 9.43
N PHE A 101 3.26 5.23 10.05
CA PHE A 101 3.59 5.32 11.47
C PHE A 101 2.50 4.72 12.36
N LEU A 102 1.23 4.93 12.02
CA LEU A 102 0.09 4.32 12.72
C LEU A 102 0.14 2.78 12.62
N CYS A 103 0.46 2.22 11.45
CA CYS A 103 0.61 0.77 11.27
C CYS A 103 1.73 0.21 12.15
N ILE A 104 2.89 0.88 12.20
CA ILE A 104 3.99 0.47 13.08
C ILE A 104 3.56 0.53 14.55
N TYR A 105 2.88 1.60 14.95
CA TYR A 105 2.36 1.75 16.30
C TYR A 105 1.39 0.61 16.67
N ILE A 106 0.45 0.27 15.78
CA ILE A 106 -0.49 -0.84 15.99
C ILE A 106 0.25 -2.17 16.10
N ILE A 107 1.24 -2.44 15.24
CA ILE A 107 2.07 -3.64 15.32
C ILE A 107 2.78 -3.70 16.67
N TYR A 108 3.38 -2.59 17.13
CA TYR A 108 4.03 -2.53 18.43
C TYR A 108 3.08 -2.84 19.58
N GLN A 109 1.89 -2.23 19.59
CA GLN A 109 0.87 -2.52 20.61
C GLN A 109 0.42 -3.98 20.58
N LEU A 110 0.24 -4.55 19.39
CA LEU A 110 -0.15 -5.95 19.22
C LEU A 110 0.91 -6.91 19.78
N PHE A 111 2.19 -6.62 19.57
CA PHE A 111 3.30 -7.41 20.14
C PHE A 111 3.48 -7.21 21.66
N LEU A 112 3.03 -6.09 22.23
CA LEU A 112 3.00 -5.90 23.68
C LEU A 112 1.87 -6.68 24.37
N VAL A 113 0.72 -6.79 23.70
CA VAL A 113 -0.48 -7.45 24.26
C VAL A 113 -0.43 -8.97 24.06
N LEU A 114 0.11 -9.44 22.93
CA LEU A 114 0.14 -10.87 22.63
C LEU A 114 1.35 -11.55 23.31
N PRO A 115 1.15 -12.67 24.03
CA PRO A 115 2.20 -13.37 24.76
C PRO A 115 3.03 -14.26 23.82
N PHE A 116 3.48 -13.71 22.68
CA PHE A 116 4.42 -14.40 21.81
C PHE A 116 5.82 -14.33 22.44
N PHE A 117 6.14 -15.36 23.23
CA PHE A 117 7.43 -15.65 23.86
C PHE A 117 8.64 -15.53 22.90
N PRO A 118 9.89 -15.43 23.44
CA PRO A 118 10.38 -14.56 24.50
C PRO A 118 11.05 -13.32 23.87
N ILE A 119 11.02 -12.24 24.64
CA ILE A 119 11.77 -11.00 24.40
C ILE A 119 13.26 -11.33 24.47
N TYR A 120 13.88 -11.66 23.34
CA TYR A 120 15.31 -11.49 23.15
C TYR A 120 15.51 -10.22 22.33
N ILE A 121 15.60 -9.11 23.07
CA ILE A 121 16.17 -7.84 22.62
C ILE A 121 17.61 -8.10 22.19
#